data_AF-A0A8T5NU74-F1
#
_entry.id   AF-A0A8T5NU74-F1
#
_cell.length_a   1.000
_cell.length_b   1.000
_cell.length_c   1.000
_cell.angle_alpha   90.00
_cell.angle_beta   90.00
_cell.angle_gamma   90.00
#
_symmetry.space_group_name_H-M   'P 1'
#
loop_
_entity.id
_entity.type
_entity.pdbx_description
1 polymer ?
#
loop_
_entity_poly.entity_id
_entity_poly.type
_entity_poly.pdbx_seq_one_letter_code
_entity_poly.pdbx_strand_id
1 'polypeptide(L)'
;MRIKNILGIGTLFIFIIISTVFTTAYATSFFNQTTNEIQYNVLSPSDTISESQILVYNNQVIIRIPNAQWASYLDTGSMSPVLDSNAHGIEIVPKSIEEIHIGDIIAYEAKWNNIPVIHRIVDIKQDELGIYFVLKGDNNEKPDPIKVRFDQIRYKLVAIIY
;
A
#
# COMPACT_ATOMS: atom_id res chain seq x y z
N MET A 1 -63.05 23.10 -21.34
CA MET A 1 -62.53 22.05 -20.41
C MET A 1 -61.23 21.48 -20.97
N ARG A 2 -60.04 22.01 -20.64
CA ARG A 2 -58.74 21.41 -21.04
C ARG A 2 -57.47 22.05 -20.42
N ILE A 3 -57.48 22.48 -19.15
CA ILE A 3 -56.28 23.08 -18.50
C ILE A 3 -55.76 22.28 -17.29
N LYS A 4 -56.44 21.22 -16.83
CA LYS A 4 -56.04 20.49 -15.63
C LYS A 4 -54.90 19.45 -15.80
N ASN A 5 -54.37 19.23 -17.00
CA ASN A 5 -53.41 18.13 -17.27
C ASN A 5 -51.95 18.56 -17.43
N ILE A 6 -51.63 19.86 -17.48
CA ILE A 6 -50.25 20.35 -17.69
C ILE A 6 -49.45 20.34 -16.37
N LEU A 7 -50.12 20.56 -15.23
CA LEU A 7 -49.48 20.59 -13.91
C LEU A 7 -48.88 19.22 -13.51
N GLY A 8 -49.55 18.11 -13.88
CA GLY A 8 -49.10 16.75 -13.54
C GLY A 8 -47.92 16.25 -14.37
N ILE A 9 -47.74 16.78 -15.59
CA ILE A 9 -46.61 16.41 -16.45
C ILE A 9 -45.34 17.08 -15.93
N GLY A 10 -45.41 18.36 -15.55
CA GLY A 10 -44.28 19.08 -14.97
C GLY A 10 -43.76 18.46 -13.68
N THR A 11 -44.66 18.02 -12.79
CA THR A 11 -44.25 17.35 -11.55
C THR A 11 -43.62 15.98 -11.82
N LEU A 12 -44.18 15.17 -12.75
CA LEU A 12 -43.60 13.89 -13.12
C LEU A 12 -42.18 14.05 -13.70
N PHE A 13 -41.96 15.07 -14.54
CA PHE A 13 -40.62 15.39 -15.07
C PHE A 13 -39.64 15.77 -13.95
N ILE A 14 -40.06 16.57 -12.97
CA ILE A 14 -39.23 16.93 -11.82
C ILE A 14 -38.88 15.68 -11.00
N PHE A 15 -39.84 14.78 -10.75
CA PHE A 15 -39.57 13.51 -10.05
C PHE A 15 -38.57 12.63 -10.79
N ILE A 16 -38.64 12.56 -12.13
CA ILE A 16 -37.67 11.80 -12.93
C ILE A 16 -36.28 12.42 -12.84
N ILE A 17 -36.18 13.75 -12.93
CA ILE A 17 -34.89 14.46 -12.79
C ILE A 17 -34.32 14.24 -11.39
N ILE A 18 -35.13 14.38 -10.34
CA ILE A 18 -34.69 14.14 -8.95
C ILE A 18 -34.23 12.70 -8.80
N SER A 19 -35.03 11.72 -9.25
CA SER A 19 -34.68 10.30 -9.18
C SER A 19 -33.36 9.98 -9.90
N THR A 20 -33.13 10.51 -11.10
CA THR A 20 -31.88 10.31 -11.86
C THR A 20 -30.68 10.98 -11.21
N VAL A 21 -30.84 12.17 -10.63
CA VAL A 21 -29.77 12.83 -9.85
C VAL A 21 -29.43 12.03 -8.60
N PHE A 22 -30.43 11.51 -7.89
CA PHE A 22 -30.21 10.66 -6.74
C PHE A 22 -29.50 9.36 -7.14
N THR A 23 -29.95 8.65 -8.17
CA THR A 23 -29.32 7.38 -8.58
C THR A 23 -27.87 7.55 -9.03
N THR A 24 -27.56 8.64 -9.75
CA THR A 24 -26.17 8.95 -10.14
C THR A 24 -25.30 9.31 -8.93
N ALA A 25 -25.81 10.09 -7.98
CA ALA A 25 -25.09 10.39 -6.74
C ALA A 25 -24.79 9.11 -5.93
N TYR A 26 -25.77 8.20 -5.79
CA TYR A 26 -25.58 6.90 -5.13
C TYR A 26 -24.58 6.00 -5.84
N ALA A 27 -24.61 5.93 -7.18
CA ALA A 27 -23.65 5.15 -7.94
C ALA A 27 -22.22 5.68 -7.78
N THR A 28 -22.06 7.01 -7.75
CA THR A 28 -20.75 7.67 -7.58
C THR A 28 -20.19 7.42 -6.18
N SER A 29 -21.02 7.50 -5.13
CA SER A 29 -20.58 7.23 -3.77
C SER A 29 -20.19 5.76 -3.57
N PHE A 30 -20.96 4.82 -4.12
CA PHE A 30 -20.65 3.40 -4.09
C PHE A 30 -19.32 3.08 -4.79
N PHE A 31 -19.12 3.62 -6.00
CA PHE A 31 -17.87 3.42 -6.75
C PHE A 31 -16.64 3.99 -6.03
N ASN A 32 -16.77 5.18 -5.43
CA ASN A 32 -15.70 5.78 -4.63
C ASN A 32 -15.38 4.94 -3.38
N GLN A 33 -16.38 4.34 -2.74
CA GLN A 33 -16.14 3.45 -1.60
C GLN A 33 -15.35 2.20 -2.02
N THR A 34 -15.77 1.53 -3.10
CA THR A 34 -15.10 0.32 -3.59
C THR A 34 -13.67 0.60 -4.06
N THR A 35 -13.43 1.71 -4.75
CA THR A 35 -12.07 2.09 -5.20
C THR A 35 -11.15 2.41 -4.03
N ASN A 36 -11.64 3.10 -2.99
CA ASN A 36 -10.86 3.38 -1.79
C ASN A 36 -10.51 2.10 -1.01
N GLU A 37 -11.45 1.16 -0.85
CA GLU A 37 -11.19 -0.12 -0.18
C GLU A 37 -10.18 -0.98 -0.96
N ILE A 38 -10.31 -1.06 -2.29
CA ILE A 38 -9.34 -1.76 -3.13
C ILE A 38 -7.97 -1.08 -3.05
N GLN A 39 -7.91 0.26 -3.14
CA GLN A 39 -6.64 0.99 -3.07
C GLN A 39 -5.96 0.81 -1.69
N TYR A 40 -6.72 0.84 -0.60
CA TYR A 40 -6.20 0.65 0.75
C TYR A 40 -5.60 -0.75 0.95
N ASN A 41 -6.29 -1.77 0.43
CA ASN A 41 -5.84 -3.15 0.55
C ASN A 41 -4.65 -3.48 -0.38
N VAL A 42 -4.53 -2.80 -1.52
CA VAL A 42 -3.44 -3.00 -2.49
C VAL A 42 -2.09 -2.50 -1.97
N LEU A 43 -2.04 -1.54 -1.04
CA LEU A 43 -0.79 -0.95 -0.54
C LEU A 43 -0.34 -1.45 0.84
N SER A 44 -1.09 -2.37 1.45
CA SER A 44 -0.70 -2.95 2.74
C SER A 44 0.39 -4.01 2.56
N PRO A 45 1.37 -4.13 3.47
CA PRO A 45 2.40 -5.17 3.39
C PRO A 45 1.79 -6.57 3.37
N SER A 46 2.44 -7.49 2.66
CA SER A 46 2.03 -8.90 2.67
C SER A 46 2.32 -9.57 4.01
N ASP A 47 1.40 -10.43 4.43
CA ASP A 47 1.54 -11.19 5.67
C ASP A 47 2.63 -12.26 5.54
N THR A 48 3.78 -11.98 6.14
CA THR A 48 4.99 -12.82 6.06
C THR A 48 5.20 -13.66 7.32
N ILE A 49 4.58 -13.28 8.45
CA ILE A 49 4.74 -13.94 9.75
C ILE A 49 3.39 -14.50 10.16
N SER A 50 3.23 -15.82 10.07
CA SER A 50 2.00 -16.46 10.54
C SER A 50 1.82 -16.29 12.05
N GLU A 51 0.56 -16.23 12.51
CA GLU A 51 0.23 -16.15 13.95
C GLU A 51 0.87 -17.27 14.77
N SER A 52 1.05 -18.46 14.17
CA SER A 52 1.71 -19.60 14.83
C SER A 52 3.18 -19.35 15.20
N GLN A 53 3.82 -18.35 14.56
CA GLN A 53 5.18 -17.92 14.85
C GLN A 53 5.24 -16.88 15.98
N ILE A 54 4.09 -16.32 16.39
CA ILE A 54 3.98 -15.28 17.40
C ILE A 54 3.49 -15.93 18.70
N LEU A 55 4.38 -16.06 19.66
CA LEU A 55 4.10 -16.68 20.95
C LEU A 55 4.09 -15.61 22.03
N VAL A 56 2.90 -15.37 22.59
CA VAL A 56 2.69 -14.40 23.65
C VAL A 56 2.58 -15.14 24.98
N TYR A 57 3.50 -14.84 25.89
CA TYR A 57 3.51 -15.34 27.26
C TYR A 57 3.33 -14.17 28.23
N ASN A 58 3.05 -14.47 29.49
CA ASN A 58 2.83 -13.44 30.52
C ASN A 58 4.05 -12.52 30.76
N ASN A 59 5.26 -12.96 30.41
CA ASN A 59 6.51 -12.24 30.67
C ASN A 59 7.34 -11.95 29.41
N GLN A 60 6.93 -12.43 28.24
CA GLN A 60 7.70 -12.26 27.00
C GLN A 60 6.84 -12.47 25.76
N VAL A 61 7.27 -11.88 24.66
CA VAL A 61 6.77 -12.19 23.31
C VAL A 61 7.94 -12.79 22.52
N ILE A 62 7.71 -13.94 21.90
CA ILE A 62 8.69 -14.60 21.02
C ILE A 62 8.11 -14.61 19.61
N ILE A 63 8.80 -13.97 18.66
CA ILE A 63 8.47 -14.02 17.24
C ILE A 63 9.54 -14.88 16.54
N ARG A 64 9.13 -16.03 16.01
CA ARG A 64 10.05 -17.00 15.40
C ARG A 64 10.26 -16.72 13.91
N ILE A 65 11.35 -16.02 13.59
CA ILE A 65 11.70 -15.66 12.21
C ILE A 65 13.14 -16.13 11.95
N PRO A 66 13.34 -17.16 11.11
CA PRO A 66 14.68 -17.65 10.83
C PRO A 66 15.49 -16.61 10.04
N ASN A 67 16.75 -16.41 10.43
CA ASN A 67 17.69 -15.48 9.79
C ASN A 67 17.25 -14.01 9.79
N ALA A 68 16.37 -13.62 10.72
CA ALA A 68 15.94 -12.24 10.89
C ALA A 68 17.13 -11.31 11.19
N GLN A 69 17.06 -10.10 10.63
CA GLN A 69 18.01 -9.01 10.86
C GLN A 69 17.35 -7.90 11.65
N TRP A 70 18.13 -7.24 12.50
CA TRP A 70 17.74 -6.03 13.20
C TRP A 70 18.16 -4.81 12.39
N ALA A 71 17.21 -3.92 12.10
CA ALA A 71 17.45 -2.70 11.35
C ALA A 71 17.13 -1.44 12.17
N SER A 72 17.90 -0.39 11.90
CA SER A 72 17.68 0.97 12.39
C SER A 72 17.74 1.94 11.21
N TYR A 73 16.99 3.03 11.27
CA TYR A 73 16.78 3.90 10.13
C TYR A 73 17.32 5.30 10.34
N LEU A 74 17.76 5.92 9.24
CA LEU A 74 18.11 7.33 9.22
C LEU A 74 16.84 8.16 9.15
N ASP A 75 16.81 9.27 9.89
CA ASP A 75 15.68 10.21 9.88
C ASP A 75 15.73 11.12 8.64
N THR A 76 15.34 10.57 7.49
CA THR A 76 15.23 11.32 6.23
C THR A 76 13.83 11.93 6.04
N GLY A 77 12.86 11.50 6.84
CA GLY A 77 11.44 11.84 6.70
C GLY A 77 10.72 11.18 5.51
N SER A 78 11.38 10.40 4.65
CA SER A 78 10.76 9.83 3.45
C SER A 78 9.76 8.71 3.75
N MET A 79 9.95 8.02 4.87
CA MET A 79 9.08 6.93 5.33
C MET A 79 8.13 7.32 6.45
N SER A 80 8.08 8.59 6.85
CA SER A 80 7.12 9.05 7.86
C SER A 80 5.67 8.89 7.36
N PRO A 81 4.71 8.51 8.23
CA PRO A 81 4.86 8.24 9.66
C PRO A 81 5.27 6.78 9.98
N VAL A 82 5.50 5.94 8.98
CA VAL A 82 5.71 4.49 9.18
C VAL A 82 7.08 4.19 9.78
N LEU A 83 8.15 4.87 9.33
CA LEU A 83 9.49 4.72 9.89
C LEU A 83 10.10 6.09 10.15
N ASP A 84 10.76 6.22 11.30
CA ASP A 84 11.62 7.34 11.71
C ASP A 84 12.88 6.77 12.42
N SER A 85 13.70 7.63 13.04
CA SER A 85 14.88 7.18 13.79
C SER A 85 14.59 6.41 15.08
N ASN A 86 13.34 6.44 15.58
CA ASN A 86 12.92 5.71 16.78
C ASN A 86 12.37 4.32 16.42
N ALA A 87 11.94 4.13 15.17
CA ALA A 87 11.50 2.84 14.66
C ALA A 87 12.69 1.88 14.45
N HIS A 88 12.44 0.61 14.75
CA HIS A 88 13.32 -0.50 14.48
C HIS A 88 12.62 -1.56 13.63
N GLY A 89 13.34 -2.11 12.68
CA GLY A 89 12.85 -3.16 11.79
C GLY A 89 13.31 -4.54 12.21
N ILE A 90 12.43 -5.52 12.04
CA ILE A 90 12.84 -6.90 11.84
C ILE A 90 12.70 -7.21 10.35
N GLU A 91 13.79 -7.60 9.72
CA GLU A 91 13.86 -7.81 8.28
C GLU A 91 14.35 -9.21 7.90
N ILE A 92 14.00 -9.68 6.71
CA ILE A 92 14.45 -10.96 6.14
C ILE A 92 15.04 -10.76 4.74
N VAL A 93 15.92 -11.67 4.31
CA VAL A 93 16.35 -11.73 2.91
C VAL A 93 15.30 -12.50 2.11
N PRO A 94 14.61 -11.86 1.15
CA PRO A 94 13.66 -12.57 0.29
C PRO A 94 14.40 -13.55 -0.62
N LYS A 95 13.82 -14.73 -0.83
CA LYS A 95 14.47 -15.83 -1.58
C LYS A 95 14.10 -15.84 -3.05
N SER A 96 12.96 -15.28 -3.41
CA SER A 96 12.49 -15.22 -4.79
C SER A 96 11.57 -14.03 -5.04
N ILE A 97 11.28 -13.76 -6.31
CA ILE A 97 10.42 -12.65 -6.74
C ILE A 97 8.99 -12.85 -6.23
N GLU A 98 8.54 -14.09 -6.11
CA GLU A 98 7.19 -14.45 -5.65
C GLU A 98 6.95 -14.12 -4.17
N GLU A 99 8.00 -13.88 -3.39
CA GLU A 99 7.87 -13.42 -1.99
C GLU A 99 7.64 -11.90 -1.89
N ILE A 100 7.70 -11.18 -3.00
CA ILE A 100 7.62 -9.72 -3.07
C ILE A 100 6.29 -9.27 -3.67
N HIS A 101 5.55 -8.45 -2.91
CA HIS A 101 4.21 -8.01 -3.26
C HIS A 101 4.09 -6.49 -3.23
N ILE A 102 3.10 -5.95 -3.94
CA ILE A 102 2.71 -4.53 -3.79
C ILE A 102 2.34 -4.31 -2.31
N GLY A 103 2.81 -3.20 -1.75
CA GLY A 103 2.61 -2.84 -0.35
C GLY A 103 3.76 -3.24 0.57
N ASP A 104 4.62 -4.19 0.17
CA ASP A 104 5.81 -4.55 0.96
C ASP A 104 6.77 -3.37 1.09
N ILE A 105 7.44 -3.25 2.24
CA ILE A 105 8.55 -2.32 2.45
C ILE A 105 9.85 -3.10 2.32
N ILE A 106 10.74 -2.66 1.44
CA ILE A 106 12.00 -3.34 1.15
C ILE A 106 13.19 -2.39 1.23
N ALA A 107 14.32 -2.89 1.71
CA ALA A 107 15.62 -2.26 1.60
C ALA A 107 16.30 -2.70 0.30
N TYR A 108 16.72 -1.75 -0.52
CA TYR A 108 17.34 -2.00 -1.82
C TYR A 108 18.60 -1.15 -2.04
N GLU A 109 19.49 -1.64 -2.91
CA GLU A 109 20.67 -0.90 -3.33
C GLU A 109 20.34 0.16 -4.38
N ALA A 110 20.35 1.42 -3.94
CA ALA A 110 20.24 2.57 -4.80
C ALA A 110 21.62 2.95 -5.38
N LYS A 111 21.73 3.11 -6.70
CA LYS A 111 23.02 3.45 -7.34
C LYS A 111 23.63 4.78 -6.89
N TRP A 112 22.81 5.67 -6.31
CA TRP A 112 23.23 7.00 -5.84
C TRP A 112 23.53 7.05 -4.34
N ASN A 113 23.43 5.92 -3.62
CA ASN A 113 23.66 5.88 -2.18
C ASN A 113 24.51 4.65 -1.81
N ASN A 114 25.45 4.83 -0.87
CA ASN A 114 26.31 3.75 -0.40
C ASN A 114 25.66 2.90 0.70
N ILE A 115 24.48 3.32 1.17
CA ILE A 115 23.68 2.61 2.17
C ILE A 115 22.35 2.22 1.51
N PRO A 116 21.80 1.03 1.80
CA PRO A 116 20.48 0.63 1.30
C PRO A 116 19.42 1.68 1.60
N VAL A 117 18.53 1.91 0.63
CA VAL A 117 17.34 2.75 0.77
C VAL A 117 16.15 1.85 1.07
N ILE A 118 15.31 2.23 2.03
CA ILE A 118 14.11 1.46 2.41
C ILE A 118 12.85 2.21 2.02
N HIS A 119 12.03 1.65 1.13
CA HIS A 119 10.79 2.26 0.65
C HIS A 119 9.71 1.20 0.37
N ARG A 120 8.46 1.64 0.17
CA ARG A 120 7.34 0.76 -0.14
C ARG A 120 7.21 0.49 -1.63
N ILE A 121 6.90 -0.75 -1.99
CA ILE A 121 6.53 -1.14 -3.35
C ILE A 121 5.12 -0.65 -3.63
N VAL A 122 4.99 0.22 -4.64
CA VAL A 122 3.71 0.78 -5.08
C VAL A 122 3.23 0.19 -6.39
N ASP A 123 4.10 -0.51 -7.13
CA ASP A 123 3.77 -1.16 -8.39
C ASP A 123 4.79 -2.26 -8.73
N ILE A 124 4.35 -3.28 -9.48
CA ILE A 124 5.19 -4.35 -10.03
C ILE A 124 4.93 -4.42 -11.53
N LYS A 125 5.99 -4.27 -12.32
CA LYS A 125 5.91 -4.18 -13.78
C LYS A 125 6.91 -5.11 -14.44
N GLN A 126 6.79 -5.25 -15.75
CA GLN A 126 7.70 -6.03 -16.56
C GLN A 126 8.16 -5.22 -17.77
N ASP A 127 9.42 -5.43 -18.16
CA ASP A 127 9.98 -4.98 -19.44
C ASP A 127 10.87 -6.07 -20.04
N GLU A 128 11.66 -5.73 -21.07
CA GLU A 128 12.53 -6.67 -21.77
C GLU A 128 13.60 -7.32 -20.87
N LEU A 129 13.92 -6.71 -19.73
CA LEU A 129 14.88 -7.23 -18.75
C LEU A 129 14.20 -8.04 -17.63
N GLY A 130 12.87 -8.24 -17.72
CA GLY A 130 12.09 -8.99 -16.74
C GLY A 130 11.32 -8.08 -15.78
N ILE A 131 11.00 -8.61 -14.60
CA ILE A 131 10.20 -7.94 -13.58
C ILE A 131 11.02 -6.80 -12.93
N TYR A 132 10.36 -5.69 -12.61
CA TYR A 132 10.89 -4.63 -11.76
C TYR A 132 9.83 -4.09 -10.82
N PHE A 133 10.32 -3.51 -9.74
CA PHE A 133 9.54 -2.90 -8.68
C PHE A 133 9.64 -1.38 -8.80
N VAL A 134 8.49 -0.71 -8.65
CA VAL A 134 8.40 0.73 -8.48
C VAL A 134 8.24 1.00 -7.00
N LEU A 135 9.19 1.73 -6.43
CA LEU A 135 9.18 2.06 -5.01
C LEU A 135 8.87 3.52 -4.77
N LYS A 136 8.41 3.82 -3.56
CA LYS A 136 8.12 5.16 -3.11
C LYS A 136 8.23 5.21 -1.59
N GLY A 137 8.89 6.24 -1.06
CA GLY A 137 8.78 6.56 0.36
C GLY A 137 7.33 6.91 0.73
N ASP A 138 6.84 6.45 1.87
CA ASP A 138 5.45 6.68 2.28
C ASP A 138 5.09 8.17 2.31
N ASN A 139 6.03 9.03 2.68
CA ASN A 139 5.88 10.50 2.70
C ASN A 139 6.29 11.21 1.39
N ASN A 140 6.84 10.51 0.40
CA ASN A 140 7.27 11.15 -0.84
C ASN A 140 6.06 11.51 -1.72
N GLU A 141 6.14 12.53 -2.56
CA GLU A 141 5.06 12.81 -3.54
C GLU A 141 5.14 11.91 -4.78
N LYS A 142 6.36 11.53 -5.17
CA LYS A 142 6.66 10.81 -6.41
C LYS A 142 7.40 9.51 -6.13
N PRO A 143 7.23 8.48 -6.98
CA PRO A 143 8.06 7.29 -6.93
C PRO A 143 9.54 7.58 -7.10
N ASP A 144 10.36 6.65 -6.63
CA ASP A 144 11.80 6.67 -6.82
C ASP A 144 12.13 6.66 -8.34
N PRO A 145 13.19 7.37 -8.76
CA PRO A 145 13.47 7.60 -10.18
C PRO A 145 14.05 6.37 -10.92
N ILE A 146 14.10 5.20 -10.28
CA ILE A 146 14.69 3.98 -10.86
C ILE A 146 13.74 2.80 -10.84
N LYS A 147 13.97 1.89 -11.78
CA LYS A 147 13.42 0.53 -11.75
C LYS A 147 14.32 -0.31 -10.86
N VAL A 148 13.76 -0.88 -9.80
CA VAL A 148 14.50 -1.78 -8.91
C VAL A 148 14.26 -3.22 -9.34
N ARG A 149 15.34 -3.99 -9.50
CA ARG A 149 15.31 -5.41 -9.83
C ARG A 149 15.51 -6.26 -8.59
N PHE A 150 15.14 -7.54 -8.66
CA PHE A 150 15.21 -8.45 -7.52
C PHE A 150 16.62 -8.58 -6.93
N ASP A 151 17.65 -8.60 -7.77
CA ASP A 151 19.06 -8.66 -7.36
C ASP A 151 19.55 -7.40 -6.63
N GLN A 152 18.80 -6.30 -6.67
CA GLN A 152 19.06 -5.09 -5.89
C GLN A 152 18.36 -5.11 -4.54
N ILE A 153 17.38 -5.99 -4.32
CA ILE A 153 16.68 -6.11 -3.04
C ILE A 153 17.62 -6.82 -2.06
N ARG A 154 17.75 -6.27 -0.86
CA ARG A 154 18.58 -6.82 0.22
C ARG A 154 17.72 -7.39 1.32
N TYR A 155 16.71 -6.65 1.73
CA TYR A 155 15.84 -7.04 2.83
C TYR A 155 14.39 -6.67 2.57
N LYS A 156 13.49 -7.44 3.18
CA LYS A 156 12.06 -7.16 3.29
C LYS A 156 11.72 -6.97 4.76
N LEU A 157 11.06 -5.87 5.08
CA LEU A 157 10.59 -5.55 6.43
C LEU A 157 9.36 -6.39 6.76
N VAL A 158 9.39 -7.08 7.91
CA VAL A 158 8.31 -7.98 8.34
C VAL A 158 7.71 -7.63 9.69
N ALA A 159 8.39 -6.81 10.50
CA ALA A 159 7.82 -6.23 11.71
C ALA A 159 8.48 -4.89 12.04
N ILE A 160 7.74 -4.01 12.71
CA ILE A 160 8.21 -2.71 13.20
C ILE A 160 8.03 -2.67 14.71
N ILE A 161 9.06 -2.17 15.41
CA ILE A 161 9.05 -1.89 16.84
C ILE A 161 9.31 -0.40 17.01
N TYR A 162 8.50 0.27 17.82
CA TYR A 162 8.65 1.68 18.18
C TYR A 162 9.01 1.82 19.65
#